data_AF-A0AAV5CPK3-F1
#
_entry.id   AF-A0AAV5CPK3-F1
#
_cell.length_a   1.000
_cell.length_b   1.000
_cell.length_c   1.000
_cell.angle_alpha   90.00
_cell.angle_beta   90.00
_cell.angle_gamma   90.00
#
_symmetry.space_group_name_H-M   'P 1'
#
loop_
_entity.id
_entity.type
_entity.pdbx_description
1 polymer ?
#
loop_
_entity_poly.entity_id
_entity_poly.type
_entity_poly.pdbx_seq_one_letter_code
_entity_poly.pdbx_strand_id
1 'polypeptide(L)'
;MIRLQTYAAFSLLATASAVYYAFSSREQFYPAMVYLSTSKICFVLLLNTGLVAMCAAWQLVKRVFLGSLREAEVERLNEQSWREVVEILFAVTIFRQDFSVAFLTMVAALLLVKALHWLAQKRVEYIETTPSVPLLSHVRIVSFMAFLLVVDCLFLSNSLRNYGVPLHLIRELYETFRNFRIRIADYVRYRKITSNMNERFPDATADELTA
;
A
#
# COMPACT_ATOMS: atom_id res chain seq x y z
N MET A 1 2.18 -4.63 24.72
CA MET A 1 1.40 -4.41 23.47
C MET A 1 1.10 -5.77 22.85
N ILE A 2 -0.17 -6.08 22.59
CA ILE A 2 -0.58 -7.34 21.96
C ILE A 2 0.07 -7.41 20.57
N ARG A 3 0.80 -8.48 20.27
CA ARG A 3 1.41 -8.67 18.95
C ARG A 3 0.29 -8.87 17.94
N LEU A 4 0.41 -8.29 16.73
CA LEU A 4 -0.63 -8.42 15.70
C LEU A 4 -1.00 -9.90 15.43
N GLN A 5 -0.03 -10.80 15.52
CA GLN A 5 -0.24 -12.24 15.34
C GLN A 5 -1.21 -12.85 16.36
N THR A 6 -1.12 -12.45 17.64
CA THR A 6 -2.01 -13.00 18.67
C THR A 6 -3.41 -12.43 18.52
N TYR A 7 -3.54 -11.14 18.24
CA TYR A 7 -4.83 -10.52 17.91
C TYR A 7 -5.50 -11.16 16.68
N ALA A 8 -4.73 -11.39 15.61
CA ALA A 8 -5.20 -12.06 14.41
C ALA A 8 -5.68 -13.49 14.71
N ALA A 9 -4.93 -14.25 15.52
CA ALA A 9 -5.32 -15.60 15.90
C ALA A 9 -6.64 -15.62 16.70
N PHE A 10 -6.79 -14.75 17.70
CA PHE A 10 -8.04 -14.65 18.47
C PHE A 10 -9.22 -14.23 17.60
N SER A 11 -9.03 -13.25 16.71
CA SER A 11 -10.07 -12.79 15.77
C SER A 11 -10.50 -13.91 14.82
N LEU A 12 -9.55 -14.64 14.23
CA LEU A 12 -9.83 -15.76 13.33
C LEU A 12 -10.56 -16.90 14.05
N LEU A 13 -10.16 -17.22 15.29
CA LEU A 13 -10.82 -18.25 16.10
C LEU A 13 -12.25 -17.84 16.46
N ALA A 14 -12.48 -16.58 16.83
CA ALA A 14 -13.82 -16.08 17.16
C ALA A 14 -14.76 -16.17 15.95
N THR A 15 -14.29 -15.78 14.77
CA THR A 15 -15.06 -15.86 13.53
C THR A 15 -15.28 -17.31 13.10
N ALA A 16 -14.26 -18.17 13.18
CA ALA A 16 -14.41 -19.59 12.87
C ALA A 16 -15.45 -20.27 13.78
N SER A 17 -15.45 -19.92 15.07
CA SER A 17 -16.43 -20.42 16.04
C SER A 17 -17.86 -19.94 15.71
N ALA A 18 -18.02 -18.66 15.35
CA ALA A 18 -19.32 -18.11 14.96
C ALA A 18 -19.86 -18.73 13.66
N VAL A 19 -18.98 -18.97 12.68
CA VAL A 19 -19.31 -19.66 11.43
C VAL A 19 -19.69 -21.12 11.72
N TYR A 20 -18.89 -21.83 12.51
CA TYR A 20 -19.18 -23.21 12.90
C TYR A 20 -20.52 -23.33 13.63
N TYR A 21 -20.82 -22.41 14.55
CA TYR A 21 -22.11 -22.37 15.25
C TYR A 21 -23.28 -22.13 14.29
N ALA A 22 -23.12 -21.22 13.32
CA ALA A 22 -24.15 -20.91 12.32
C ALA A 22 -24.48 -22.11 11.43
N PHE A 23 -23.47 -22.89 11.02
CA PHE A 23 -23.65 -24.10 10.21
C PHE A 23 -24.11 -25.30 11.03
N SER A 24 -23.68 -25.43 12.28
CA SER A 24 -24.13 -26.54 13.15
C SER A 24 -25.58 -26.37 13.60
N SER A 25 -26.04 -25.13 13.76
CA SER A 25 -27.43 -24.84 14.16
C SER A 25 -28.41 -24.89 12.98
N ARG A 26 -27.92 -24.85 11.74
CA ARG A 26 -28.74 -24.76 10.52
C ARG A 26 -28.22 -25.75 9.48
N GLU A 27 -28.96 -26.82 9.24
CA GLU A 27 -28.59 -27.89 8.29
C GLU A 27 -28.48 -27.40 6.83
N GLN A 28 -29.13 -26.28 6.50
CA GLN A 28 -29.17 -25.71 5.15
C GLN A 28 -28.24 -24.49 5.02
N PHE A 29 -27.54 -24.42 3.89
CA PHE A 29 -26.56 -23.36 3.59
C PHE A 29 -27.17 -21.96 3.55
N TYR A 30 -28.32 -21.78 2.89
CA TYR A 30 -28.91 -20.45 2.70
C TYR A 30 -29.33 -19.79 4.03
N PRO A 31 -30.07 -20.46 4.94
CA PRO A 31 -30.36 -19.91 6.26
C PRO A 31 -29.11 -19.60 7.08
N ALA A 32 -28.04 -20.39 6.99
CA ALA A 32 -26.79 -20.13 7.71
C ALA A 32 -26.12 -18.83 7.24
N MET A 33 -26.06 -18.61 5.92
CA MET A 33 -25.52 -17.39 5.34
C MET A 33 -26.34 -16.15 5.69
N VAL A 34 -27.68 -16.26 5.66
CA VAL A 34 -28.56 -15.16 6.08
C VAL A 34 -28.35 -14.82 7.56
N TYR A 35 -28.13 -15.81 8.43
CA TYR A 35 -27.81 -15.56 9.84
C TYR A 35 -26.50 -14.78 10.02
N LEU A 36 -25.46 -15.19 9.29
CA LEU A 36 -24.15 -14.54 9.34
C LEU A 36 -24.21 -13.07 8.89
N SER A 37 -25.04 -12.74 7.90
CA SER A 37 -25.19 -11.37 7.39
C SER A 37 -26.17 -10.52 8.18
N THR A 38 -27.18 -11.12 8.82
CA THR A 38 -28.25 -10.38 9.53
C THR A 38 -27.96 -10.21 11.02
N SER A 39 -27.22 -11.13 11.64
CA SER A 39 -26.86 -11.04 13.05
C SER A 39 -25.78 -9.99 13.29
N LYS A 40 -26.08 -9.00 14.15
CA LYS A 40 -25.16 -7.89 14.49
C LYS A 40 -23.80 -8.39 14.98
N ILE A 41 -23.77 -9.45 15.79
CA ILE A 41 -22.53 -9.98 16.38
C ILE A 41 -21.68 -10.68 15.31
N CYS A 42 -22.28 -11.55 14.50
CA CYS A 42 -21.58 -12.24 13.41
C CYS A 42 -21.04 -11.25 12.39
N PHE A 43 -21.83 -10.23 12.08
CA PHE A 43 -21.44 -9.17 11.17
C PHE A 43 -20.22 -8.38 11.67
N VAL A 44 -20.18 -8.01 12.96
CA VAL A 44 -19.02 -7.35 13.56
C VAL A 44 -17.77 -8.25 13.55
N LEU A 45 -17.90 -9.54 13.84
CA LEU A 45 -16.79 -10.50 13.78
C LEU A 45 -16.23 -10.65 12.35
N LEU A 46 -17.11 -10.68 11.36
CA LEU A 46 -16.73 -10.72 9.94
C LEU A 46 -16.00 -9.44 9.53
N LEU A 47 -16.50 -8.26 9.92
CA LEU A 47 -15.81 -6.99 9.66
C LEU A 47 -14.43 -6.94 10.33
N ASN A 48 -14.33 -7.40 11.58
CA ASN A 48 -13.07 -7.48 12.31
C ASN A 48 -12.05 -8.39 11.61
N THR A 49 -12.53 -9.51 11.05
CA THR A 49 -11.70 -10.42 10.25
C THR A 49 -11.23 -9.78 8.96
N GLY A 50 -12.09 -8.98 8.31
CA GLY A 50 -11.71 -8.14 7.16
C GLY A 50 -10.57 -7.17 7.49
N LEU A 51 -10.63 -6.50 8.65
CA LEU A 51 -9.54 -5.62 9.12
C LEU A 51 -8.24 -6.39 9.35
N VAL A 52 -8.30 -7.59 9.95
CA VAL A 52 -7.13 -8.46 10.13
C VAL A 52 -6.52 -8.85 8.77
N ALA A 53 -7.35 -9.21 7.80
CA ALA A 53 -6.90 -9.52 6.44
C ALA A 53 -6.22 -8.31 5.77
N MET A 54 -6.76 -7.10 5.96
CA MET A 54 -6.15 -5.86 5.47
C MET A 54 -4.79 -5.60 6.11
N CYS A 55 -4.66 -5.75 7.43
CA CYS A 55 -3.38 -5.64 8.12
C CYS A 55 -2.38 -6.72 7.69
N ALA A 56 -2.84 -7.94 7.41
CA ALA A 56 -2.00 -9.01 6.89
C ALA A 56 -1.50 -8.69 5.47
N ALA A 57 -2.35 -8.14 4.60
CA ALA A 57 -1.97 -7.67 3.27
C ALA A 57 -0.90 -6.56 3.36
N TRP A 58 -1.07 -5.58 4.26
CA TRP A 58 -0.04 -4.58 4.55
C TRP A 58 1.31 -5.21 4.94
N GLN A 59 1.28 -6.18 5.86
CA GLN A 59 2.51 -6.86 6.29
C GLN A 59 3.14 -7.67 5.17
N LEU A 60 2.34 -8.30 4.30
CA LEU A 60 2.82 -9.05 3.15
C LEU A 60 3.55 -8.12 2.17
N VAL A 61 2.91 -7.01 1.77
CA VAL A 61 3.52 -6.02 0.86
C VAL A 61 4.80 -5.44 1.47
N LYS A 62 4.76 -5.09 2.75
CA LYS A 62 5.95 -4.64 3.49
C LYS A 62 7.09 -5.66 3.44
N ARG A 63 6.80 -6.94 3.70
CA ARG A 63 7.81 -8.00 3.72
C ARG A 63 8.37 -8.30 2.34
N VAL A 64 7.53 -8.33 1.31
CA VAL A 64 7.92 -8.69 -0.07
C VAL A 64 8.76 -7.58 -0.71
N PHE A 65 8.33 -6.31 -0.62
CA PHE A 65 8.93 -5.22 -1.40
C PHE A 65 9.84 -4.30 -0.58
N LEU A 66 9.51 -4.04 0.69
CA LEU A 66 10.06 -2.91 1.45
C LEU A 66 11.04 -3.30 2.56
N GLY A 67 11.02 -4.55 3.02
CA GLY A 67 11.87 -5.04 4.10
C GLY A 67 11.63 -4.29 5.42
N SER A 68 12.72 -3.84 6.06
CA SER A 68 12.66 -3.05 7.29
C SER A 68 12.30 -1.59 7.00
N LEU A 69 11.19 -1.12 7.56
CA LEU A 69 10.83 0.31 7.53
C LEU A 69 11.73 1.08 8.49
N ARG A 70 12.14 2.27 8.06
CA ARG A 70 12.93 3.20 8.87
C ARG A 70 12.03 4.11 9.68
N GLU A 71 12.56 4.67 10.76
CA GLU A 71 11.79 5.55 11.65
C GLU A 71 11.21 6.76 10.91
N ALA A 72 12.01 7.41 10.06
CA ALA A 72 11.56 8.53 9.23
C ALA A 72 10.39 8.19 8.28
N GLU A 73 10.26 6.92 7.86
CA GLU A 73 9.16 6.46 7.01
C GLU A 73 7.90 6.21 7.84
N VAL A 74 8.06 5.65 9.04
CA VAL A 74 6.97 5.39 9.97
C VAL A 74 6.37 6.70 10.49
N GLU A 75 7.22 7.67 10.84
CA GLU A 75 6.79 8.96 11.36
C GLU A 75 5.95 9.74 10.33
N ARG A 76 6.47 9.86 9.10
CA ARG A 76 5.75 10.44 7.96
C ARG A 76 4.44 9.73 7.67
N LEU A 77 4.45 8.40 7.67
CA LEU A 77 3.25 7.60 7.44
C LEU A 77 2.20 7.85 8.52
N ASN A 78 2.61 7.91 9.79
CA ASN A 78 1.73 8.16 10.91
C ASN A 78 1.08 9.56 10.80
N GLU A 79 1.91 10.58 10.58
CA GLU A 79 1.43 11.95 10.39
C GLU A 79 0.40 12.08 9.27
N GLN A 80 0.67 11.50 8.10
CA GLN A 80 -0.21 11.59 6.96
C GLN A 80 -1.48 10.75 7.15
N SER A 81 -1.34 9.54 7.71
CA SER A 81 -2.49 8.66 7.97
C SER A 81 -3.50 9.30 8.91
N TRP A 82 -3.04 10.00 9.96
CA TRP A 82 -3.92 10.68 10.89
C TRP A 82 -4.70 11.82 10.21
N ARG A 83 -4.01 12.65 9.41
CA ARG A 83 -4.64 13.75 8.67
C ARG A 83 -5.75 13.24 7.75
N GLU A 84 -5.45 12.20 6.97
CA GLU A 84 -6.37 11.68 5.97
C GLU A 84 -7.58 10.98 6.59
N VAL A 85 -7.39 10.27 7.72
CA VAL A 85 -8.50 9.72 8.48
C VAL A 85 -9.42 10.83 8.99
N VAL A 86 -8.87 11.92 9.52
CA VAL A 86 -9.66 13.07 9.99
C VAL A 86 -10.43 13.72 8.82
N GLU A 87 -9.80 13.91 7.67
CA GLU A 87 -10.46 14.45 6.46
C GLU A 87 -11.61 13.57 5.99
N ILE A 88 -11.44 12.25 5.99
CA ILE A 88 -12.50 11.30 5.62
C ILE A 88 -13.65 11.36 6.63
N LEU A 89 -13.36 11.38 7.93
CA LEU A 89 -14.39 11.50 8.97
C LEU A 89 -15.17 12.82 8.83
N PHE A 90 -14.47 13.91 8.49
CA PHE A 90 -15.10 15.20 8.24
C PHE A 90 -16.00 15.16 6.99
N ALA A 91 -15.52 14.57 5.89
CA ALA A 91 -16.33 14.40 4.69
C ALA A 91 -17.59 13.56 4.96
N VAL A 92 -17.45 12.46 5.67
CA VAL A 92 -18.58 11.56 6.00
C VAL A 92 -19.62 12.26 6.89
N THR A 93 -19.18 13.08 7.84
CA THR A 93 -20.10 13.84 8.71
C THR A 93 -20.83 14.96 7.97
N ILE A 94 -20.18 15.64 7.02
CA ILE A 94 -20.78 16.71 6.20
C ILE A 94 -21.74 16.16 5.15
N PHE A 95 -21.30 15.16 4.39
CA PHE A 95 -22.07 14.64 3.25
C PHE A 95 -23.23 13.73 3.67
N ARG A 96 -23.39 13.44 4.97
CA ARG A 96 -24.46 12.58 5.54
C ARG A 96 -24.73 11.34 4.66
N GLN A 97 -23.65 10.72 4.20
CA GLN A 97 -23.76 9.56 3.31
C GLN A 97 -24.14 8.31 4.13
N ASP A 98 -24.99 7.45 3.56
CA ASP A 98 -25.35 6.19 4.20
C ASP A 98 -24.09 5.33 4.43
N PHE A 99 -23.82 5.02 5.69
CA PHE A 99 -22.71 4.16 6.11
C PHE A 99 -22.95 2.72 5.64
N SER A 100 -22.51 2.41 4.43
CA SER A 100 -22.50 1.05 3.90
C SER A 100 -21.19 0.34 4.19
N VAL A 101 -21.24 -0.99 4.32
CA VAL A 101 -20.03 -1.82 4.42
C VAL A 101 -19.14 -1.63 3.20
N ALA A 102 -19.74 -1.57 2.02
CA ALA A 102 -19.02 -1.34 0.77
C ALA A 102 -18.22 -0.03 0.82
N PHE A 103 -18.83 1.05 1.31
CA PHE A 103 -18.14 2.33 1.50
C PHE A 103 -16.96 2.21 2.48
N LEU A 104 -17.16 1.60 3.65
CA LEU A 104 -16.08 1.38 4.63
C LEU A 104 -14.94 0.55 4.04
N THR A 105 -15.25 -0.52 3.31
CA THR A 105 -14.23 -1.36 2.66
C THR A 105 -13.47 -0.61 1.56
N MET A 106 -14.15 0.24 0.79
CA MET A 106 -13.53 1.08 -0.24
C MET A 106 -12.60 2.12 0.38
N VAL A 107 -13.05 2.81 1.42
CA VAL A 107 -12.24 3.79 2.17
C VAL A 107 -10.99 3.11 2.75
N ALA A 108 -11.15 1.95 3.39
CA ALA A 108 -10.04 1.21 3.98
C ALA A 108 -9.03 0.76 2.90
N ALA A 109 -9.51 0.27 1.76
CA ALA A 109 -8.65 -0.10 0.63
C ALA A 109 -7.92 1.10 0.04
N LEU A 110 -8.59 2.24 -0.14
CA LEU A 110 -7.97 3.47 -0.65
C LEU A 110 -6.89 4.01 0.30
N LEU A 111 -7.16 4.02 1.61
CA LEU A 111 -6.17 4.40 2.61
C LEU A 111 -4.94 3.48 2.59
N LEU A 112 -5.14 2.18 2.38
CA LEU A 112 -4.05 1.21 2.23
C LEU A 112 -3.20 1.54 0.99
N VAL A 113 -3.82 1.80 -0.16
CA VAL A 113 -3.11 2.14 -1.41
C VAL A 113 -2.36 3.48 -1.27
N LYS A 114 -2.99 4.51 -0.69
CA LYS A 114 -2.34 5.80 -0.40
C LYS A 114 -1.13 5.63 0.52
N ALA A 115 -1.26 4.84 1.58
CA ALA A 115 -0.16 4.53 2.49
C ALA A 115 1.03 3.87 1.76
N LEU A 116 0.77 2.96 0.83
CA LEU A 116 1.82 2.34 0.01
C LEU A 116 2.47 3.35 -0.96
N HIS A 117 1.70 4.28 -1.52
CA HIS A 117 2.22 5.37 -2.36
C HIS A 117 3.12 6.33 -1.60
N TRP A 118 2.73 6.78 -0.41
CA TRP A 118 3.59 7.64 0.42
C TRP A 118 4.90 6.96 0.77
N LEU A 119 4.85 5.66 1.05
CA LEU A 119 6.03 4.86 1.32
C LEU A 119 6.91 4.71 0.07
N ALA A 120 6.31 4.51 -1.11
CA ALA A 120 7.04 4.48 -2.39
C ALA A 120 7.78 5.79 -2.63
N GLN A 121 7.11 6.93 -2.45
CA GLN A 121 7.69 8.27 -2.61
C GLN A 121 8.88 8.48 -1.67
N LYS A 122 8.78 8.06 -0.40
CA LYS A 122 9.89 8.20 0.57
C LYS A 122 11.09 7.31 0.23
N ARG A 123 10.85 6.08 -0.22
CA ARG A 123 11.92 5.17 -0.66
C ARG A 123 12.65 5.70 -1.89
N VAL A 124 11.90 6.32 -2.80
CA VAL A 124 12.38 7.00 -4.00
C VAL A 124 13.27 8.21 -3.62
N GLU A 125 12.79 9.09 -2.76
CA GLU A 125 13.52 10.27 -2.26
C GLU A 125 14.83 9.87 -1.55
N TYR A 126 14.79 8.76 -0.79
CA TYR A 126 15.99 8.23 -0.14
C TYR A 126 17.06 7.76 -1.14
N ILE A 127 16.65 7.12 -2.24
CA ILE A 127 17.59 6.68 -3.28
C ILE A 127 18.23 7.86 -4.01
N GLU A 128 17.50 8.94 -4.25
CA GLU A 128 18.06 10.15 -4.89
C GLU A 128 19.10 10.83 -4.01
N THR A 129 18.88 10.84 -2.70
CA THR A 129 19.72 11.57 -1.75
C THR A 129 20.95 10.77 -1.28
N THR A 130 21.03 9.47 -1.57
CA THR A 130 22.13 8.60 -1.10
C THR A 130 23.01 8.11 -2.26
N PRO A 131 24.32 8.44 -2.27
CA PRO A 131 25.19 8.22 -3.43
C PRO A 131 25.62 6.75 -3.68
N SER A 132 25.36 5.81 -2.76
CA SER A 132 25.89 4.43 -2.84
C SER A 132 24.86 3.34 -2.54
N VAL A 133 23.71 3.34 -3.23
CA VAL A 133 22.72 2.26 -3.11
C VAL A 133 23.01 1.06 -4.03
N PRO A 134 22.88 -0.19 -3.55
CA PRO A 134 23.11 -1.38 -4.36
C PRO A 134 22.00 -1.56 -5.42
N LEU A 135 22.33 -2.19 -6.56
CA LEU A 135 21.40 -2.42 -7.67
C LEU A 135 20.14 -3.22 -7.27
N LEU A 136 20.25 -4.13 -6.29
CA LEU A 136 19.12 -4.89 -5.76
C LEU A 136 18.03 -3.97 -5.17
N SER A 137 18.42 -2.87 -4.53
CA SER A 137 17.48 -1.90 -3.97
C SER A 137 16.72 -1.14 -5.06
N HIS A 138 17.40 -0.82 -6.18
CA HIS A 138 16.75 -0.23 -7.35
C HIS A 138 15.73 -1.20 -7.97
N VAL A 139 16.10 -2.46 -8.19
CA VAL A 139 15.19 -3.47 -8.75
C VAL A 139 13.96 -3.66 -7.86
N ARG A 140 14.14 -3.72 -6.54
CA ARG A 140 13.02 -3.81 -5.58
C ARG A 140 12.06 -2.63 -5.70
N ILE A 141 12.57 -1.40 -5.75
CA ILE A 141 11.72 -0.20 -5.85
C ILE A 141 11.03 -0.10 -7.22
N VAL A 142 11.72 -0.44 -8.31
CA VAL A 142 11.08 -0.51 -9.64
C VAL A 142 9.97 -1.56 -9.67
N SER A 143 10.20 -2.74 -9.09
CA SER A 143 9.17 -3.78 -8.98
C SER A 143 7.98 -3.33 -8.11
N PHE A 144 8.24 -2.56 -7.05
CA PHE A 144 7.21 -2.01 -6.18
C PHE A 144 6.38 -0.93 -6.88
N MET A 145 7.02 -0.03 -7.65
CA MET A 145 6.32 0.96 -8.47
C MET A 145 5.48 0.30 -9.57
N ALA A 146 5.98 -0.76 -10.21
CA ALA A 146 5.22 -1.52 -11.20
C ALA A 146 4.01 -2.23 -10.57
N PHE A 147 4.17 -2.79 -9.37
CA PHE A 147 3.05 -3.37 -8.62
C PHE A 147 1.97 -2.33 -8.30
N LEU A 148 2.35 -1.14 -7.81
CA LEU A 148 1.41 -0.06 -7.55
C LEU A 148 0.67 0.38 -8.82
N LEU A 149 1.39 0.51 -9.94
CA LEU A 149 0.79 0.85 -11.22
C LEU A 149 -0.29 -0.17 -11.64
N VAL A 150 -0.04 -1.46 -11.45
CA VAL A 150 -1.05 -2.51 -11.73
C VAL A 150 -2.27 -2.37 -10.83
N VAL A 151 -2.07 -2.12 -9.53
CA VAL A 151 -3.18 -1.89 -8.58
C VAL A 151 -4.01 -0.68 -8.99
N ASP A 152 -3.37 0.43 -9.36
CA ASP A 152 -4.06 1.64 -9.81
C ASP A 152 -4.83 1.41 -11.11
N CYS A 153 -4.24 0.70 -12.08
CA CYS A 153 -4.92 0.34 -13.32
C CYS A 153 -6.16 -0.54 -13.06
N LEU A 154 -6.08 -1.49 -12.12
CA LEU A 154 -7.23 -2.31 -11.72
C LEU A 154 -8.30 -1.44 -11.06
N PHE A 155 -7.92 -0.53 -10.16
CA PHE A 155 -8.87 0.37 -9.50
C PHE A 155 -9.56 1.30 -10.51
N LEU A 156 -8.80 1.86 -11.45
CA LEU A 156 -9.29 2.70 -12.54
C LEU A 156 -10.22 1.90 -13.45
N SER A 157 -9.86 0.69 -13.86
CA SER A 157 -10.71 -0.15 -14.71
C SER A 157 -12.03 -0.51 -14.03
N ASN A 158 -12.02 -0.80 -12.72
CA ASN A 158 -13.24 -1.06 -11.96
C ASN A 158 -14.10 0.21 -11.84
N SER A 159 -13.47 1.36 -11.60
CA SER A 159 -14.17 2.63 -11.49
C SER A 159 -14.82 3.04 -12.82
N LEU A 160 -14.10 2.92 -13.94
CA LEU A 160 -14.61 3.18 -15.28
C LEU A 160 -15.84 2.32 -15.62
N ARG A 161 -15.83 1.05 -15.22
CA ARG A 161 -16.93 0.13 -15.48
C ARG A 161 -18.19 0.44 -14.66
N ASN A 162 -18.03 0.92 -13.43
CA ASN A 162 -19.14 1.06 -12.48
C ASN A 162 -19.66 2.50 -12.35
N TYR A 163 -18.81 3.51 -12.52
CA TYR A 163 -19.12 4.91 -12.18
C TYR A 163 -18.74 5.92 -13.28
N GLY A 164 -18.18 5.47 -14.41
CA GLY A 164 -17.64 6.35 -15.45
C GLY A 164 -16.24 6.88 -15.11
N VAL A 165 -15.77 7.92 -15.81
CA VAL A 165 -14.39 8.43 -15.70
C VAL A 165 -14.26 9.38 -14.50
N PRO A 166 -13.59 8.99 -13.39
CA PRO A 166 -13.37 9.89 -12.27
C PRO A 166 -12.15 10.75 -12.59
N LEU A 167 -12.36 12.04 -12.85
CA LEU A 167 -11.29 12.98 -13.20
C LEU A 167 -10.13 12.99 -12.17
N HIS A 168 -10.43 12.74 -10.89
CA HIS A 168 -9.43 12.66 -9.82
C HIS A 168 -8.48 11.45 -9.98
N LEU A 169 -8.99 10.29 -10.41
CA LEU A 169 -8.20 9.07 -10.60
C LEU A 169 -7.31 9.13 -11.86
N ILE A 170 -7.76 9.83 -12.91
CA ILE A 170 -6.90 10.10 -14.08
C ILE A 170 -5.68 10.93 -13.69
N ARG A 171 -5.88 11.94 -12.84
CA ARG A 171 -4.78 12.79 -12.37
C ARG A 171 -3.75 11.96 -11.59
N GLU A 172 -4.19 11.12 -10.65
CA GLU A 172 -3.30 10.24 -9.88
C GLU A 172 -2.54 9.27 -10.81
N LEU A 173 -3.22 8.62 -11.76
CA LEU A 173 -2.59 7.74 -12.74
C LEU A 173 -1.55 8.48 -13.60
N TYR A 174 -1.86 9.70 -14.04
CA TYR A 174 -0.95 10.53 -14.82
C TYR A 174 0.29 10.91 -14.01
N GLU A 175 0.14 11.31 -12.76
CA GLU A 175 1.25 11.63 -11.87
C GLU A 175 2.15 10.40 -11.66
N THR A 176 1.58 9.22 -11.40
CA THR A 176 2.33 7.95 -11.25
C THR A 176 3.08 7.59 -12.53
N PHE A 177 2.43 7.64 -13.69
CA PHE A 177 3.06 7.31 -14.97
C PHE A 177 4.17 8.30 -15.36
N ARG A 178 3.93 9.60 -15.15
CA ARG A 178 4.93 10.65 -15.37
C ARG A 178 6.15 10.43 -14.48
N ASN A 179 5.94 10.16 -13.19
CA ASN A 179 7.03 9.92 -12.25
C ASN A 179 7.84 8.68 -12.63
N PHE A 180 7.18 7.61 -13.10
CA PHE A 180 7.85 6.41 -13.60
C PHE A 180 8.70 6.68 -14.86
N ARG A 181 8.16 7.44 -15.83
CA ARG A 181 8.89 7.85 -17.05
C ARG A 181 10.14 8.65 -16.73
N ILE A 182 10.01 9.65 -15.85
CA ILE A 182 11.14 10.48 -15.38
C ILE A 182 12.19 9.58 -14.72
N ARG A 183 11.77 8.65 -13.84
CA ARG A 183 12.66 7.70 -13.17
C ARG A 183 13.50 6.87 -14.14
N ILE A 184 12.86 6.35 -15.19
CA ILE A 184 13.54 5.54 -16.21
C ILE A 184 14.56 6.41 -16.95
N ALA A 185 14.17 7.62 -17.34
CA ALA A 185 15.06 8.54 -18.04
C ALA A 185 16.29 8.91 -17.18
N ASP A 186 16.08 9.22 -15.90
CA ASP A 186 17.15 9.54 -14.96
C ASP A 186 18.08 8.36 -14.73
N TYR A 187 17.54 7.14 -14.62
CA TYR A 187 18.34 5.92 -14.48
C TYR A 187 19.22 5.67 -15.72
N VAL A 188 18.67 5.83 -16.92
CA VAL A 188 19.43 5.69 -18.18
C VAL A 188 20.51 6.77 -18.26
N ARG A 189 20.19 8.01 -17.88
CA ARG A 189 21.13 9.14 -17.88
C ARG A 189 22.27 8.93 -16.89
N TYR A 190 21.96 8.49 -15.67
CA TYR A 190 22.94 8.12 -14.65
C TYR A 190 23.93 7.09 -15.20
N ARG A 191 23.42 5.99 -15.78
CA ARG A 191 24.27 4.93 -16.33
C ARG A 191 25.21 5.43 -17.44
N LYS A 192 24.72 6.35 -18.29
CA LYS A 192 25.52 6.97 -19.36
C LYS A 192 26.59 7.92 -18.82
N ILE A 193 26.33 8.62 -17.71
CA ILE A 193 27.32 9.50 -17.06
C ILE A 193 28.39 8.67 -16.37
N THR A 194 28.01 7.63 -15.62
CA THR A 194 28.97 6.74 -14.96
C THR A 194 29.87 6.02 -15.95
N SER A 195 29.37 5.63 -17.14
CA SER A 195 30.23 5.05 -18.18
C SER A 195 31.26 6.05 -18.73
N ASN A 196 30.91 7.35 -18.78
CA ASN A 196 31.81 8.41 -19.24
C ASN A 196 32.75 8.93 -18.13
N MET A 197 32.49 8.64 -16.85
CA MET A 197 33.37 9.10 -15.75
C MET A 197 34.73 8.42 -15.81
N ASN A 198 34.79 7.11 -16.09
CA ASN A 198 36.04 6.37 -16.22
C ASN A 198 36.89 6.81 -17.42
N GLU A 199 36.28 7.35 -18.48
CA GLU A 199 37.02 7.88 -19.64
C GLU A 199 37.56 9.29 -19.40
N ARG A 200 36.89 10.07 -18.53
CA ARG A 200 37.14 11.50 -18.35
C ARG A 200 38.01 11.84 -17.15
N PHE A 201 38.10 10.96 -16.16
CA PHE A 201 38.95 11.10 -14.98
C PHE A 201 39.78 9.81 -14.79
N PRO A 202 40.97 9.72 -15.41
CA PRO A 202 41.89 8.61 -15.15
C PRO A 202 42.39 8.64 -13.70
N ASP A 203 42.71 7.46 -13.15
CA ASP A 203 43.22 7.33 -11.78
C ASP A 203 44.54 8.12 -11.60
N ALA A 204 44.69 8.76 -10.44
CA ALA A 204 45.87 9.58 -10.12
C ALA A 204 47.15 8.73 -10.12
N THR A 205 48.18 9.20 -10.85
CA THR A 205 49.50 8.56 -10.87
C THR A 205 50.19 8.66 -9.51
N ALA A 206 51.00 7.65 -9.17
CA ALA A 206 51.67 7.55 -7.86
C ALA A 206 52.46 8.80 -7.46
N ASP A 207 52.97 9.55 -8.45
CA ASP A 207 53.74 10.79 -8.24
C ASP A 207 52.86 11.97 -7.76
N GLU A 208 51.56 12.01 -8.09
CA GLU A 208 50.62 13.06 -7.66
C GLU A 208 50.05 12.82 -6.25
N LEU A 209 50.13 11.58 -5.75
CA LEU A 209 49.75 11.21 -4.38
C LEU A 209 50.85 11.50 -3.36
N THR A 210 52.08 11.75 -3.82
CA THR A 210 53.26 12.00 -2.98
C THR A 210 53.73 13.46 -2.96
N ALA A 211 53.09 14.35 -3.72
CA ALA A 211 53.34 15.80 -3.73
C ALA A 211 52.46 16.53 -2.71
#